data_AF-A0A6B2GBB9-F1
#
_entry.id   AF-A0A6B2GBB9-F1
#
_cell.length_a   1.000
_cell.length_b   1.000
_cell.length_c   1.000
_cell.angle_alpha   90.00
_cell.angle_beta   90.00
_cell.angle_gamma   90.00
#
_symmetry.space_group_name_H-M   'P 1'
#
loop_
_entity.id
_entity.type
_entity.pdbx_description
1 polymer ?
#
loop_
_entity_poly.entity_id
_entity_poly.type
_entity_poly.pdbx_seq_one_letter_code
_entity_poly.pdbx_strand_id
1 'polypeptide(L)'
;YVLTAPFSGILTESLVNPGTLIRPGQKIGEFIDPTSYEMAVSVKSEFRNLLQVGKSVELYNLEKTKTWQGRVIRINGKVDTTTQTILAYIEVNGSDLREGQYLEVALQAKSEENAVEVSRSLLVENSKVFIVK
;
A
#
# COMPACT_ATOMS: atom_id res chain seq x y z
N TYR A 1 24.88 31.46 4.36
CA TYR A 1 24.17 30.39 5.09
C TYR A 1 24.56 29.07 4.43
N VAL A 2 24.64 27.98 5.18
CA VAL A 2 24.89 26.63 4.64
C VAL A 2 23.64 25.81 4.91
N LEU A 3 23.06 25.24 3.84
CA LEU A 3 21.95 24.29 3.95
C LEU A 3 22.56 22.89 3.99
N THR A 4 22.15 22.10 4.97
CA THR A 4 22.59 20.70 5.14
C THR A 4 21.37 19.79 5.14
N ALA A 5 21.58 18.52 4.81
CA ALA A 5 20.50 17.54 4.86
C ALA A 5 19.98 17.41 6.31
N PRO A 6 18.66 17.47 6.54
CA PRO A 6 18.09 17.42 7.88
C PRO A 6 18.09 16.00 8.50
N PHE A 7 18.34 14.97 7.69
CA PHE A 7 18.41 13.57 8.09
C PHE A 7 19.30 12.77 7.12
N SER A 8 19.56 11.50 7.43
CA SER A 8 20.28 10.56 6.55
C SER A 8 19.32 10.00 5.50
N GLY A 9 19.69 10.03 4.23
CA GLY A 9 18.78 9.70 3.15
C GLY A 9 19.43 9.73 1.77
N ILE A 10 18.59 9.75 0.74
CA ILE A 10 18.99 9.72 -0.67
C ILE A 10 18.48 11.00 -1.35
N LEU A 11 19.35 11.68 -2.10
CA LEU A 11 18.96 12.77 -2.99
C LEU A 11 18.33 12.18 -4.26
N THR A 12 17.04 12.37 -4.45
CA THR A 12 16.29 11.87 -5.61
C THR A 12 16.27 12.87 -6.76
N GLU A 13 16.28 14.17 -6.44
CA GLU A 13 16.18 15.24 -7.42
C GLU A 13 17.07 16.43 -7.01
N SER A 14 17.79 17.01 -7.98
CA SER A 14 18.50 18.29 -7.82
C SER A 14 18.01 19.27 -8.89
N LEU A 15 17.39 20.37 -8.45
CA LEU A 15 16.79 21.38 -9.34
C LEU A 15 17.67 22.62 -9.51
N VAL A 16 18.84 22.64 -8.87
CA VAL A 16 19.76 23.78 -8.90
C VAL A 16 21.16 23.31 -9.24
N ASN A 17 21.90 24.18 -9.92
CA ASN A 17 23.30 23.98 -10.29
C ASN A 17 24.18 25.06 -9.68
N PRO A 18 25.50 24.82 -9.55
CA PRO A 18 26.45 25.86 -9.16
C PRO A 18 26.26 27.15 -9.99
N GLY A 19 26.22 28.29 -9.32
CA GLY A 19 25.96 29.60 -9.95
C GLY A 19 24.48 29.97 -10.11
N THR A 20 23.56 29.07 -9.76
CA THR A 20 22.12 29.38 -9.78
C THR A 20 21.75 30.33 -8.64
N LEU A 21 21.08 31.45 -8.97
CA LEU A 21 20.49 32.33 -7.96
C LEU A 21 19.22 31.68 -7.39
N ILE A 22 19.18 31.50 -6.07
CA ILE A 22 18.02 30.93 -5.35
C ILE A 22 17.36 31.97 -4.45
N ARG A 23 16.04 31.84 -4.27
CA ARG A 23 15.25 32.68 -3.36
C ARG A 23 14.70 31.88 -2.18
N PRO A 24 14.42 32.50 -1.03
CA PRO A 24 13.74 31.83 0.07
C PRO A 24 12.42 31.18 -0.38
N GLY A 25 12.21 29.91 -0.01
CA GLY A 25 11.03 29.14 -0.38
C GLY A 25 11.10 28.44 -1.75
N GLN A 26 12.18 28.63 -2.52
CA GLN A 26 12.37 27.89 -3.77
C GLN A 26 12.73 26.42 -3.50
N LYS A 27 12.01 25.47 -4.14
CA LYS A 27 12.39 24.04 -4.13
C LYS A 27 13.73 23.89 -4.85
N ILE A 28 14.72 23.33 -4.16
CA ILE A 28 16.08 23.12 -4.70
C ILE A 28 16.37 21.67 -5.08
N GLY A 29 15.50 20.75 -4.68
CA GLY A 29 15.64 19.32 -4.90
C GLY A 29 14.68 18.52 -4.03
N GLU A 30 14.87 17.22 -4.01
CA GLU A 30 14.12 16.26 -3.22
C GLU A 30 15.09 15.27 -2.55
N PHE A 31 14.85 15.00 -1.27
CA PHE A 31 15.69 14.17 -0.43
C PHE A 31 14.79 13.31 0.44
N ILE A 32 15.01 12.01 0.41
CA ILE A 32 14.09 11.02 0.97
C ILE A 32 14.78 10.13 1.99
N ASP A 33 14.02 9.61 2.95
CA ASP A 33 14.45 8.55 3.85
C ASP A 33 13.95 7.20 3.32
N PRO A 34 14.82 6.30 2.82
CA PRO A 34 14.41 5.01 2.28
C PRO A 34 14.26 3.92 3.35
N THR A 35 14.33 4.24 4.64
CA THR A 35 14.27 3.23 5.72
C THR A 35 12.87 2.67 5.94
N SER A 36 11.84 3.49 5.73
CA SER A 36 10.45 3.09 5.88
C SER A 36 9.55 3.82 4.88
N TYR A 37 8.70 3.06 4.19
CA TYR A 37 7.79 3.57 3.18
C TYR A 37 6.35 3.51 3.67
N GLU A 38 5.55 4.51 3.30
CA GLU A 38 4.10 4.48 3.46
C GLU A 38 3.43 4.22 2.10
N MET A 39 2.60 3.18 2.05
CA MET A 39 1.70 2.93 0.93
C MET A 39 0.29 3.38 1.30
N ALA A 40 -0.28 4.29 0.51
CA ALA A 40 -1.67 4.69 0.63
C ALA A 40 -2.57 3.77 -0.21
N VAL A 41 -3.63 3.24 0.40
CA VAL A 41 -4.62 2.38 -0.26
C VAL A 41 -6.03 2.89 0.00
N SER A 42 -6.84 2.97 -1.07
CA SER A 42 -8.26 3.30 -0.99
C SER A 42 -9.09 2.02 -0.96
N VAL A 43 -9.86 1.83 0.10
CA VAL A 43 -10.70 0.64 0.27
C VAL A 43 -12.15 1.04 0.42
N LYS A 44 -13.06 0.34 -0.24
CA LYS A 44 -14.50 0.62 -0.11
C LYS A 44 -14.92 0.58 1.36
N SER A 45 -15.76 1.53 1.75
CA SER A 45 -16.22 1.70 3.13
C SER A 45 -16.88 0.44 3.73
N GLU A 46 -17.53 -0.38 2.91
CA GLU A 46 -18.11 -1.67 3.30
C GLU A 46 -17.08 -2.67 3.86
N PHE A 47 -15.82 -2.58 3.42
CA PHE A 47 -14.71 -3.44 3.85
C PHE A 47 -13.86 -2.82 4.96
N ARG A 48 -14.33 -1.74 5.61
CA ARG A 48 -13.61 -1.09 6.72
C ARG A 48 -13.15 -2.08 7.78
N ASN A 49 -13.96 -3.11 8.09
CA ASN A 49 -13.62 -4.09 9.12
C ASN A 49 -12.40 -4.96 8.75
N LEU A 50 -12.07 -5.08 7.45
CA LEU A 50 -10.91 -5.82 6.97
C LEU A 50 -9.59 -5.08 7.21
N LEU A 51 -9.64 -3.75 7.34
CA LEU A 51 -8.48 -2.91 7.64
C LEU A 51 -8.66 -2.23 8.98
N GLN A 52 -7.83 -2.62 9.95
CA GLN A 52 -7.80 -2.02 11.27
C GLN A 52 -6.39 -1.53 11.55
N VAL A 53 -6.28 -0.39 12.24
CA VAL A 53 -4.97 0.13 12.67
C VAL A 53 -4.29 -0.93 13.53
N GLY A 54 -3.02 -1.18 13.24
CA GLY A 54 -2.20 -2.19 13.88
C GLY A 54 -2.23 -3.56 13.20
N LYS A 55 -3.15 -3.83 12.28
CA LYS A 55 -3.24 -5.11 11.56
C LYS A 55 -2.05 -5.28 10.60
N SER A 56 -1.47 -6.48 10.58
CA SER A 56 -0.49 -6.89 9.58
C SER A 56 -1.17 -7.33 8.30
N VAL A 57 -0.59 -6.95 7.16
CA VAL A 57 -1.10 -7.24 5.83
C VAL A 57 0.06 -7.63 4.92
N GLU A 58 -0.20 -8.54 3.99
CA GLU A 58 0.79 -8.94 3.00
C GLU A 58 0.70 -8.02 1.78
N LEU A 59 1.85 -7.53 1.33
CA LEU A 59 2.02 -6.66 0.19
C LEU A 59 2.79 -7.40 -0.90
N TYR A 60 2.49 -7.13 -2.15
CA TYR A 60 3.18 -7.75 -3.28
C TYR A 60 3.29 -6.79 -4.46
N ASN A 61 4.29 -7.01 -5.32
CA ASN A 61 4.42 -6.25 -6.56
C ASN A 61 3.39 -6.72 -7.59
N LEU A 62 3.14 -5.92 -8.62
CA LEU A 62 2.13 -6.23 -9.65
C LEU A 62 2.31 -7.62 -10.28
N GLU A 63 3.56 -8.08 -10.45
CA GLU A 63 3.88 -9.40 -11.01
C GLU A 63 3.74 -10.56 -10.01
N LYS A 64 3.47 -10.28 -8.72
CA LYS A 64 3.40 -11.25 -7.62
C LYS A 64 4.67 -12.10 -7.44
N THR A 65 5.83 -11.54 -7.76
CA THR A 65 7.13 -12.21 -7.64
C THR A 65 7.86 -11.89 -6.33
N LYS A 66 7.47 -10.81 -5.67
CA LYS A 66 8.03 -10.33 -4.40
C LYS A 66 6.92 -10.03 -3.42
N THR A 67 7.16 -10.33 -2.16
CA THR A 67 6.23 -10.08 -1.07
C THR A 67 6.92 -9.36 0.08
N TRP A 68 6.16 -8.50 0.75
CA TRP A 68 6.58 -7.77 1.95
C TRP A 68 5.47 -7.84 2.99
N GLN A 69 5.85 -7.73 4.26
CA GLN A 69 4.90 -7.59 5.34
C GLN A 69 4.74 -6.10 5.68
N GLY A 70 3.51 -5.64 5.62
CA GLY A 70 3.13 -4.27 5.97
C GLY A 70 2.30 -4.22 7.24
N ARG A 71 2.22 -3.03 7.84
CA ARG A 71 1.36 -2.75 8.99
C ARG A 71 0.51 -1.54 8.75
N VAL A 72 -0.79 -1.65 9.00
CA VAL A 72 -1.70 -0.50 8.91
C VAL A 72 -1.40 0.47 10.06
N ILE A 73 -0.86 1.64 9.75
CA ILE A 73 -0.49 2.65 10.75
C ILE A 73 -1.57 3.72 10.94
N ARG A 74 -2.36 3.99 9.88
CA ARG A 74 -3.37 5.05 9.90
C ARG A 74 -4.52 4.72 8.98
N ILE A 75 -5.73 5.03 9.42
CA ILE A 75 -6.94 4.99 8.61
C ILE A 75 -7.61 6.34 8.73
N ASN A 76 -7.95 6.95 7.60
CA ASN A 76 -8.60 8.25 7.59
C ASN A 76 -10.02 8.14 8.17
N GLY A 77 -10.38 9.04 9.08
CA GLY A 77 -11.69 9.02 9.75
C GLY A 77 -12.85 9.42 8.84
N LYS A 78 -12.55 10.01 7.67
CA LYS A 78 -13.50 10.50 6.69
C LYS A 78 -13.61 9.55 5.50
N VAL A 79 -14.85 9.22 5.12
CA VAL A 79 -15.15 8.53 3.87
C VAL A 79 -15.15 9.55 2.73
N ASP A 80 -14.48 9.22 1.63
CA ASP A 80 -14.62 9.96 0.38
C ASP A 80 -16.00 9.67 -0.22
N THR A 81 -16.87 10.67 -0.25
CA THR A 81 -18.27 10.51 -0.67
C THR A 81 -18.44 10.31 -2.18
N THR A 82 -17.44 10.69 -2.97
CA THR A 82 -17.45 10.55 -4.44
C THR A 82 -17.16 9.11 -4.84
N THR A 83 -16.21 8.47 -4.14
CA THR A 83 -15.74 7.10 -4.44
C THR A 83 -16.27 6.05 -3.47
N GLN A 84 -16.88 6.46 -2.36
CA GLN A 84 -17.31 5.60 -1.24
C GLN A 84 -16.15 4.80 -0.62
N THR A 85 -14.95 5.36 -0.63
CA THR A 85 -13.73 4.72 -0.09
C THR A 85 -13.22 5.38 1.19
N ILE A 86 -12.41 4.63 1.92
CA ILE A 86 -11.64 5.06 3.07
C ILE A 86 -10.16 4.93 2.68
N LEU A 87 -9.39 5.98 2.96
CA LEU A 87 -7.94 5.98 2.74
C LEU A 87 -7.23 5.38 3.95
N ALA A 88 -6.43 4.34 3.74
CA ALA A 88 -5.57 3.73 4.75
C ALA A 88 -4.09 3.86 4.34
N TYR A 89 -3.21 3.95 5.33
CA TYR A 89 -1.77 4.02 5.16
C TYR A 89 -1.14 2.80 5.80
N ILE A 90 -0.30 2.12 5.02
CA ILE A 90 0.37 0.89 5.41
C ILE A 90 1.86 1.16 5.37
N GLU A 91 2.51 1.03 6.52
CA GLU A 91 3.96 1.08 6.65
C GLU A 91 4.55 -0.23 6.14
N VAL A 92 5.59 -0.13 5.33
CA VAL A 92 6.33 -1.27 4.79
C VAL A 92 7.81 -0.96 4.70
N ASN A 93 8.62 -1.94 5.08
CA ASN A 93 10.07 -1.85 5.05
C ASN A 93 10.63 -2.94 4.13
N GLY A 94 11.61 -2.59 3.30
CA GLY A 94 12.23 -3.52 2.37
C GLY A 94 13.40 -2.87 1.64
N SER A 95 14.56 -3.53 1.63
CA SER A 95 15.78 -3.00 0.99
C SER A 95 15.68 -2.88 -0.53
N ASP A 96 14.74 -3.61 -1.12
CA ASP A 96 14.48 -3.66 -2.56
C ASP A 96 13.24 -2.85 -2.98
N LEU A 97 12.56 -2.22 -2.03
CA LEU A 97 11.50 -1.26 -2.31
C LEU A 97 12.09 0.03 -2.85
N ARG A 98 11.36 0.67 -3.75
CA ARG A 98 11.72 1.95 -4.34
C ARG A 98 10.52 2.88 -4.31
N GLU A 99 10.80 4.16 -4.10
CA GLU A 99 9.77 5.19 -4.21
C GLU A 99 9.17 5.19 -5.63
N GLY A 100 7.85 5.43 -5.70
CA GLY A 100 7.08 5.37 -6.95
C GLY A 100 6.70 3.96 -7.41
N GLN A 101 7.13 2.91 -6.73
CA GLN A 101 6.72 1.54 -7.04
C GLN A 101 5.25 1.30 -6.66
N TYR A 102 4.50 0.63 -7.56
CA TYR A 102 3.16 0.15 -7.26
C TYR A 102 3.21 -1.16 -6.49
N LEU A 103 2.41 -1.24 -5.43
CA LEU A 103 2.20 -2.43 -4.63
C LEU A 103 0.70 -2.72 -4.53
N GLU A 104 0.37 -4.00 -4.41
CA GLU A 104 -0.97 -4.46 -4.08
C GLU A 104 -0.96 -5.04 -2.66
N VAL A 105 -2.10 -4.97 -1.98
CA VAL A 105 -2.25 -5.53 -0.63
C VAL A 105 -3.26 -6.68 -0.64
N ALA A 106 -2.86 -7.80 -0.06
CA ALA A 106 -3.74 -8.92 0.20
C ALA A 106 -4.60 -8.62 1.44
N LEU A 107 -5.83 -8.18 1.22
CA LEU A 107 -6.83 -8.08 2.29
C LEU A 107 -7.46 -9.45 2.52
N GLN A 108 -7.12 -10.08 3.64
CA GLN A 108 -7.84 -11.28 4.07
C GLN A 108 -9.28 -10.91 4.45
N ALA A 109 -10.22 -11.35 3.62
CA ALA A 109 -11.64 -11.26 3.86
C ALA A 109 -12.06 -12.18 5.02
N LYS A 110 -13.30 -12.01 5.49
CA LYS A 110 -13.88 -12.85 6.54
C LYS A 110 -13.83 -14.32 6.10
N SER A 111 -13.26 -15.18 6.93
CA SER A 111 -13.31 -16.62 6.73
C SER A 111 -14.72 -17.13 7.01
N GLU A 112 -15.24 -18.00 6.16
CA GLU A 112 -16.54 -18.66 6.38
C GLU A 112 -16.30 -19.94 7.18
N GLU A 113 -16.71 -19.91 8.45
CA GLU A 113 -16.64 -21.07 9.33
C GLU A 113 -17.74 -22.08 8.95
N ASN A 114 -17.38 -23.37 8.85
CA ASN A 114 -18.28 -24.46 8.44
C ASN A 114 -18.72 -24.44 6.96
N ALA A 115 -17.88 -23.90 6.07
CA ALA A 115 -18.08 -24.01 4.63
C ALA A 115 -17.31 -25.20 4.04
N VAL A 116 -17.84 -25.79 2.97
CA VAL A 116 -17.13 -26.76 2.13
C VAL A 116 -16.62 -26.04 0.89
N GLU A 117 -15.30 -26.07 0.68
CA GLU A 117 -14.69 -25.53 -0.53
C GLU A 117 -14.76 -26.56 -1.66
N VAL A 118 -15.30 -26.14 -2.81
CA VAL A 118 -15.33 -26.95 -4.04
C VAL A 118 -14.84 -26.13 -5.21
N SER A 119 -14.16 -26.77 -6.15
CA SER A 119 -13.74 -26.10 -7.39
C SER A 119 -14.97 -25.61 -8.16
N ARG A 120 -14.93 -24.36 -8.65
CA ARG A 120 -16.00 -23.79 -9.47
C ARG A 120 -16.28 -24.61 -10.74
N SER A 121 -15.30 -25.34 -11.25
CA SER A 121 -15.49 -26.25 -12.40
C SER A 121 -16.42 -27.44 -12.10
N LEU A 122 -16.65 -27.77 -10.83
CA LEU A 122 -17.53 -28.85 -10.40
C LEU A 122 -18.99 -28.38 -10.24
N LEU A 123 -19.22 -27.06 -10.19
CA LEU A 123 -20.55 -26.47 -10.09
C LEU A 123 -21.26 -26.51 -11.44
N VAL A 124 -22.39 -27.20 -11.49
CA VAL A 124 -23.28 -27.26 -12.63
C VAL A 124 -24.44 -26.29 -12.37
N GLU A 125 -24.73 -25.43 -13.35
CA GLU A 125 -25.77 -24.39 -13.25
C GLU A 125 -25.64 -23.50 -12.00
N ASN A 126 -24.41 -23.26 -11.52
CA ASN A 126 -24.11 -22.52 -10.28
C ASN A 126 -24.80 -23.02 -8.99
N SER A 127 -25.39 -24.22 -8.99
CA SER A 127 -26.24 -24.67 -7.87
C SER A 127 -26.14 -26.16 -7.55
N LYS A 128 -25.55 -26.97 -8.42
CA LYS A 128 -25.48 -28.43 -8.26
C LYS A 128 -24.04 -28.92 -8.35
N VAL A 129 -23.74 -30.00 -7.65
CA VAL A 129 -22.47 -30.74 -7.74
C VAL A 129 -22.79 -32.22 -7.87
N PHE A 130 -22.08 -32.93 -8.74
CA PHE A 130 -22.22 -34.38 -8.88
C PHE A 130 -21.26 -35.09 -7.93
N ILE A 131 -21.79 -36.02 -7.15
CA ILE A 131 -21.00 -36.91 -6.29
C ILE A 131 -20.90 -38.28 -6.94
N VAL A 132 -19.69 -38.85 -6.95
CA VAL A 132 -19.48 -40.25 -7.35
C VAL A 132 -19.53 -41.12 -6.10
N LYS A 133 -20.25 -42.23 -6.16
CA LYS A 133 -20.38 -43.23 -5.09
C LYS A 133 -19.72 -44.53 -5.50
#